data_AF-A0A1T4SPW8-F1
#
_entry.id   AF-A0A1T4SPW8-F1
#
_cell.length_a   1.000
_cell.length_b   1.000
_cell.length_c   1.000
_cell.angle_alpha   90.00
_cell.angle_beta   90.00
_cell.angle_gamma   90.00
#
_symmetry.space_group_name_H-M   'P 1'
#
loop_
_entity.id
_entity.type
_entity.pdbx_description
1 polymer ?
#
loop_
_entity_poly.entity_id
_entity_poly.type
_entity_poly.pdbx_seq_one_letter_code
_entity_poly.pdbx_strand_id
1 'polypeptide(L)'
;MNLLFIGIVALSLWLLYIQYKSNTRKRSRMLTPVRPASILKINSYTSFGIMATVQFKDDGCPQPGDRIQREEGSLYKITGVLPENNAEQETGQLKPLPKRIWDCRLEKL
;
A
#
# COMPACT_ATOMS: atom_id res chain seq x y z
N MET A 1 41.16 -5.66 -32.55
CA MET A 1 41.12 -5.68 -31.07
C MET A 1 40.23 -4.60 -30.47
N ASN A 2 40.25 -3.35 -30.96
CA ASN A 2 39.48 -2.24 -30.36
C ASN A 2 37.94 -2.43 -30.35
N LEU A 3 37.38 -3.16 -31.33
CA LEU A 3 35.94 -3.46 -31.38
C LEU A 3 35.45 -4.30 -30.19
N LEU A 4 36.26 -5.25 -29.69
CA LEU A 4 35.91 -6.06 -28.53
C LEU A 4 35.88 -5.21 -27.25
N PHE A 5 36.82 -4.29 -27.10
CA PHE A 5 36.84 -3.36 -25.96
C PHE A 5 35.63 -2.43 -25.94
N ILE A 6 35.21 -1.89 -27.09
CA ILE A 6 34.01 -1.05 -27.19
C ILE A 6 32.75 -1.86 -26.84
N GLY A 7 32.67 -3.11 -27.29
CA GLY A 7 31.55 -4.00 -26.96
C GLY A 7 31.44 -4.27 -25.45
N ILE A 8 32.55 -4.56 -24.79
CA ILE A 8 32.58 -4.82 -23.34
C ILE A 8 32.17 -3.56 -22.55
N VAL A 9 32.63 -2.38 -22.98
CA VAL A 9 32.27 -1.10 -22.33
C VAL A 9 30.78 -0.77 -22.52
N ALA A 10 30.22 -1.00 -23.71
CA ALA A 10 28.79 -0.82 -23.95
C ALA A 10 27.94 -1.77 -23.09
N LEU A 11 28.38 -3.03 -22.95
CA LEU A 11 27.67 -4.06 -22.18
C LEU A 11 27.73 -3.77 -20.66
N SER A 12 28.86 -3.26 -20.15
CA SER A 12 28.99 -2.85 -18.76
C SER A 12 28.14 -1.62 -18.41
N LEU A 13 28.09 -0.62 -19.31
CA LEU A 13 27.22 0.55 -19.17
C LEU A 13 25.74 0.16 -19.21
N TRP A 14 25.36 -0.79 -20.07
CA TRP A 14 24.01 -1.33 -20.12
C TRP A 14 23.63 -2.03 -18.81
N LEU A 15 24.51 -2.88 -18.27
CA LEU A 15 24.30 -3.57 -16.99
C LEU A 15 24.15 -2.58 -15.82
N LEU A 16 25.00 -1.55 -15.79
CA LEU A 16 24.90 -0.46 -14.81
C LEU A 16 23.56 0.27 -14.91
N TYR A 17 23.08 0.56 -16.13
CA TYR A 17 21.79 1.20 -16.35
C TYR A 17 20.61 0.34 -15.86
N ILE A 18 20.63 -0.98 -16.13
CA ILE A 18 19.62 -1.91 -15.62
C ILE A 18 19.61 -1.91 -14.09
N GLN A 19 20.78 -2.00 -13.46
CA GLN A 19 20.91 -2.00 -12.01
C GLN A 19 20.42 -0.69 -11.41
N TYR A 20 20.81 0.44 -11.98
CA TYR A 20 20.34 1.76 -11.56
C TYR A 20 18.82 1.84 -11.59
N LYS A 21 18.19 1.54 -12.75
CA LYS A 21 16.72 1.58 -12.90
C LYS A 21 16.00 0.64 -11.93
N SER A 22 16.55 -0.55 -11.69
CA SER A 22 16.01 -1.51 -10.73
C SER A 22 16.08 -0.97 -9.31
N ASN A 23 17.21 -0.38 -8.92
CA ASN A 23 17.42 0.12 -7.57
C ASN A 23 16.55 1.36 -7.29
N THR A 24 16.32 2.22 -8.29
CA THR A 24 15.40 3.36 -8.16
C THR A 24 13.95 2.91 -7.94
N ARG A 25 13.51 1.83 -8.60
CA ARG A 25 12.19 1.21 -8.35
C ARG A 25 12.08 0.62 -6.95
N LYS A 26 13.17 0.05 -6.41
CA LYS A 26 13.20 -0.47 -5.04
C LYS A 26 13.19 0.65 -4.00
N ARG A 27 13.95 1.73 -4.23
CA ARG A 27 13.97 2.92 -3.37
C ARG A 27 12.61 3.64 -3.34
N SER A 28 11.89 3.73 -4.46
CA SER A 28 10.55 4.34 -4.43
C SER A 28 9.56 3.56 -3.56
N ARG A 29 9.70 2.22 -3.49
CA ARG A 29 8.94 1.40 -2.54
C ARG A 29 9.37 1.59 -1.08
N MET A 30 10.56 2.08 -0.78
CA MET A 30 10.97 2.34 0.60
C MET A 30 10.48 3.71 1.10
N LEU A 31 10.27 4.65 0.18
CA LEU A 31 9.87 6.03 0.48
C LEU A 31 8.36 6.24 0.53
N THR A 32 7.53 5.20 0.32
CA THR A 32 6.08 5.37 0.47
C THR A 32 5.76 5.69 1.93
N PRO A 33 5.17 6.86 2.20
CA PRO A 33 4.90 7.31 3.55
C PRO A 33 3.94 6.33 4.22
N VAL A 34 4.26 5.95 5.46
CA VAL A 34 3.37 5.17 6.30
C VAL A 34 2.34 6.13 6.86
N ARG A 35 1.07 5.94 6.51
CA ARG A 35 -0.03 6.74 7.03
C ARG A 35 -0.42 6.26 8.43
N PRO A 36 -0.57 7.17 9.41
CA PRO A 36 -1.06 6.81 10.72
C PRO A 36 -2.56 6.50 10.64
N ALA A 37 -2.93 5.27 10.96
CA ALA A 37 -4.33 4.86 11.00
C ALA A 37 -4.59 3.90 12.17
N SER A 38 -5.80 3.96 12.71
CA SER A 38 -6.28 3.03 13.73
C SER A 38 -7.13 1.96 13.06
N ILE A 39 -6.79 0.69 13.29
CA ILE A 39 -7.54 -0.43 12.74
C ILE A 39 -8.62 -0.81 13.74
N LEU A 40 -9.88 -0.50 13.41
CA LEU A 40 -11.04 -0.73 14.29
C LEU A 40 -11.49 -2.19 14.28
N LYS A 41 -11.46 -2.83 13.11
CA LYS A 41 -11.90 -4.21 12.93
C LYS A 41 -11.03 -4.93 11.91
N ILE A 42 -10.71 -6.19 12.17
CA ILE A 42 -9.95 -7.06 11.25
C ILE A 42 -10.74 -8.34 11.06
N ASN A 43 -11.12 -8.62 9.81
CA ASN A 43 -11.69 -9.89 9.38
C ASN A 43 -10.73 -10.54 8.39
N SER A 44 -10.10 -11.64 8.78
CA SER A 44 -9.27 -12.44 7.86
C SER A 44 -10.11 -13.50 7.16
N TYR A 45 -10.24 -13.41 5.83
CA TYR A 45 -10.89 -14.41 5.01
C TYR A 45 -9.84 -15.24 4.27
N THR A 46 -9.99 -16.56 4.27
CA THR A 46 -9.06 -17.49 3.60
C THR A 46 -8.97 -17.29 2.09
N SER A 47 -10.07 -16.86 1.45
CA SER A 47 -10.15 -16.62 -0.01
C SER A 47 -9.89 -15.17 -0.42
N PHE A 48 -10.17 -14.21 0.47
CA PHE A 48 -10.10 -12.78 0.15
C PHE A 48 -9.02 -12.02 0.92
N GLY A 49 -8.20 -12.67 1.74
CA GLY A 49 -7.16 -11.99 2.51
C GLY A 49 -7.73 -11.21 3.70
N ILE A 50 -6.97 -10.24 4.20
CA ILE A 50 -7.34 -9.47 5.39
C ILE A 50 -8.21 -8.30 4.96
N MET A 51 -9.47 -8.26 5.37
CA MET A 51 -10.29 -7.07 5.31
C MET A 51 -10.24 -6.37 6.66
N ALA A 52 -10.07 -5.05 6.63
CA ALA A 52 -10.03 -4.28 7.86
C ALA A 52 -10.75 -2.95 7.70
N THR A 53 -11.51 -2.60 8.73
CA THR A 53 -12.11 -1.29 8.86
C THR A 53 -11.07 -0.39 9.52
N VAL A 54 -10.56 0.58 8.76
CA VAL A 54 -9.43 1.43 9.14
C VAL A 54 -9.91 2.86 9.27
N GLN A 55 -9.65 3.47 10.42
CA GLN A 55 -9.85 4.90 10.65
C GLN A 55 -8.55 5.65 10.43
N PHE A 56 -8.49 6.44 9.36
CA PHE A 56 -7.34 7.28 9.07
C PHE A 56 -7.36 8.53 9.95
N LYS A 57 -6.19 8.96 10.44
CA LYS A 57 -6.08 10.24 11.17
C LYS A 57 -6.13 11.44 10.23
N ASP A 58 -5.86 11.22 8.95
CA ASP A 58 -5.85 12.22 7.89
C ASP A 58 -7.20 12.27 7.15
N ASP A 59 -7.56 13.43 6.60
CA ASP A 59 -8.79 13.64 5.81
C ASP A 59 -8.69 13.13 4.36
N GLY A 60 -7.60 12.43 4.01
CA GLY A 60 -7.39 11.90 2.66
C GLY A 60 -8.06 10.55 2.44
N CYS A 61 -8.64 10.34 1.25
CA CYS A 61 -9.10 9.03 0.82
C CYS A 61 -7.89 8.06 0.75
N PRO A 62 -8.00 6.84 1.30
CA PRO A 62 -6.93 5.84 1.18
C PRO A 62 -6.76 5.42 -0.28
N GLN A 63 -5.52 5.14 -0.68
CA GLN A 63 -5.22 4.63 -2.02
C GLN A 63 -4.60 3.24 -1.95
N PRO A 64 -4.87 2.37 -2.95
CA PRO A 64 -4.15 1.12 -3.10
C PRO A 64 -2.64 1.39 -3.22
N GLY A 65 -1.84 0.73 -2.39
CA GLY A 65 -0.40 0.94 -2.27
C GLY A 65 0.03 1.73 -1.04
N ASP A 66 -0.89 2.43 -0.38
CA ASP A 66 -0.63 3.08 0.90
C ASP A 66 -0.23 2.04 1.96
N ARG A 67 0.64 2.47 2.87
CA ARG A 67 1.10 1.66 3.99
C ARG A 67 0.47 2.16 5.28
N ILE A 68 -0.02 1.23 6.07
CA ILE A 68 -0.59 1.49 7.38
C ILE A 68 0.26 0.77 8.41
N GLN A 69 0.58 1.46 9.50
CA GLN A 69 1.23 0.85 10.65
C GLN A 69 0.21 0.73 11.78
N ARG A 70 0.04 -0.48 12.28
CA ARG A 70 -0.72 -0.74 13.50
C ARG A 70 0.09 -0.25 14.69
N GLU A 71 -0.58 0.18 15.76
CA GLU A 71 0.06 0.62 17.01
C GLU A 71 1.01 -0.44 17.61
N GLU A 72 0.77 -1.73 17.33
CA GLU A 72 1.63 -2.85 17.71
C GLU A 72 2.88 -3.05 16.82
N GLY A 73 3.17 -2.12 15.90
CA GLY A 73 4.35 -2.14 15.03
C GLY A 73 4.21 -3.02 13.77
N SER A 74 3.08 -3.70 13.58
CA SER A 74 2.81 -4.47 12.35
C SER A 74 2.48 -3.57 11.17
N LEU A 75 3.10 -3.85 10.02
CA LEU A 75 2.98 -3.02 8.82
C LEU A 75 2.12 -3.73 7.77
N TYR A 76 1.12 -3.01 7.27
CA TYR A 76 0.16 -3.51 6.29
C TYR A 76 0.19 -2.61 5.06
N LYS A 77 -0.07 -3.21 3.90
CA LYS A 77 -0.24 -2.52 2.64
C LYS A 77 -1.70 -2.61 2.21
N ILE A 78 -2.28 -1.49 1.82
CA ILE A 78 -3.61 -1.45 1.22
C ILE A 78 -3.51 -2.01 -0.19
N THR A 79 -4.24 -3.09 -0.48
CA THR A 79 -4.33 -3.69 -1.82
C THR A 79 -5.60 -3.30 -2.55
N GLY A 80 -6.65 -2.93 -1.81
CA GLY A 80 -7.90 -2.43 -2.35
C GLY A 80 -8.61 -1.58 -1.31
N VAL A 81 -9.30 -0.55 -1.78
CA VAL A 81 -10.20 0.26 -0.96
C VAL A 81 -11.59 -0.06 -1.46
N LEU A 82 -12.45 -0.55 -0.56
CA LEU A 82 -13.85 -0.69 -0.91
C LEU A 82 -14.45 0.72 -0.76
N PRO A 83 -15.06 1.28 -1.83
CA PRO A 83 -15.86 2.49 -1.67
C PRO A 83 -16.95 2.19 -0.64
N GLU A 84 -17.33 3.18 0.15
CA GLU A 84 -18.40 3.14 1.15
C GLU A 84 -19.68 2.57 0.53
N ASN A 85 -19.77 1.24 0.47
CA ASN A 85 -21.04 0.58 0.34
C ASN A 85 -21.64 0.69 1.73
N ASN A 86 -22.50 1.70 1.85
CA ASN A 86 -23.58 1.88 2.80
C ASN A 86 -24.13 0.56 3.39
N ALA A 87 -23.34 -0.15 4.20
CA ALA A 87 -23.78 -1.33 4.94
C ALA A 87 -24.51 -0.93 6.24
N GLU A 88 -24.89 0.34 6.36
CA GLU A 88 -25.67 0.91 7.46
C GLU A 88 -27.00 1.54 6.99
N GLN A 89 -27.50 1.16 5.81
CA GLN A 89 -28.90 1.47 5.43
C GLN A 89 -29.92 0.42 5.89
N GLU A 90 -29.49 -0.74 6.43
CA GLU A 90 -30.43 -1.77 6.91
C GLU A 90 -30.79 -1.69 8.39
N THR A 91 -30.10 -0.87 9.19
CA THR A 91 -30.45 -0.65 10.60
C THR A 91 -30.57 0.84 10.84
N GLY A 92 -31.81 1.33 10.89
CA GLY A 92 -32.18 2.75 10.98
C GLY A 92 -31.71 3.48 12.24
N GLN A 93 -30.39 3.65 12.40
CA GLN A 93 -29.79 4.57 13.35
C GLN A 93 -28.75 5.42 12.62
N LEU A 94 -29.16 6.66 12.38
CA LEU A 94 -28.35 7.76 11.91
C LEU A 94 -27.27 8.10 12.96
N LYS A 95 -26.19 7.32 13.02
CA LYS A 95 -24.96 7.77 13.69
C LYS A 95 -24.09 8.47 12.65
N PRO A 96 -23.59 9.69 12.92
CA PRO A 96 -22.64 10.32 12.02
C PRO A 96 -21.36 9.48 12.05
N LEU A 97 -21.18 8.60 11.07
CA LEU A 97 -19.90 7.93 10.89
C LEU A 97 -18.86 9.04 10.69
N PRO A 98 -17.77 9.10 11.48
CA PRO A 98 -16.73 10.08 11.22
C PRO A 98 -16.21 9.80 9.81
N LYS A 99 -16.13 10.84 8.96
CA LYS A 99 -15.74 10.88 7.53
C LYS A 99 -14.37 10.25 7.18
N ARG A 100 -13.83 9.39 8.04
CA ARG A 100 -12.45 8.90 8.06
C ARG A 100 -12.36 7.39 8.24
N ILE A 101 -13.48 6.67 8.30
CA ILE A 101 -13.50 5.20 8.42
C ILE A 101 -13.67 4.60 7.03
N TRP A 102 -12.77 3.70 6.66
CA TRP A 102 -12.75 3.06 5.35
C TRP A 102 -12.55 1.56 5.48
N ASP A 103 -13.29 0.78 4.71
CA ASP A 103 -13.04 -0.65 4.58
C ASP A 103 -11.96 -0.91 3.53
N CYS A 104 -10.81 -1.38 4.02
CA CYS A 104 -9.62 -1.61 3.22
C CYS A 104 -9.27 -3.10 3.20
N ARG A 105 -8.85 -3.58 2.04
CA ARG A 105 -8.17 -4.87 1.91
C ARG A 105 -6.70 -4.67 2.20
N LEU A 106 -6.20 -5.40 3.18
CA LEU A 106 -4.84 -5.32 3.69
C LEU A 106 -4.05 -6.58 3.33
N GLU A 107 -2.77 -6.37 3.09
CA GLU A 107 -1.75 -7.41 2.94
C GLU A 107 -0.64 -7.13 3.96
N LYS A 108 -0.25 -8.13 4.74
CA LYS A 108 0.83 -7.99 5.72
C LYS A 108 2.18 -7.95 4.98
N LEU A 109 3.01 -6.96 5.32
CA LEU A 109 4.39 -6.84 4.82
C LEU A 109 5.40 -7.51 5.76
#